data_AF-A0AAW2GEI3-F1
#
_entry.id   AF-A0AAW2GEI3-F1
#
_cell.length_a   1.000
_cell.length_b   1.000
_cell.length_c   1.000
_cell.angle_alpha   90.00
_cell.angle_beta   90.00
_cell.angle_gamma   90.00
#
_symmetry.space_group_name_H-M   'P 1'
#
loop_
_entity.id
_entity.type
_entity.pdbx_description
1 polymer ?
#
loop_
_entity_poly.entity_id
_entity_poly.type
_entity_poly.pdbx_seq_one_letter_code
_entity_poly.pdbx_strand_id
1 'polypeptide(L)'
;MKNLNAFIHLSTAFCHVDQEELGERCYDSPHDPKDVMRLVEWLDDEGIDLITPKLLHPHPNTYTYSKRLAETLVSNEYPTLPCCIARPSIVIPSYQEPMPGWVDNLNGPTGLMVGAGKGVIRSMHCNGDYHAEVIPVDFATNTIITIAYKLGTEWQNT
;
A
#
# COMPACT_ATOMS: atom_id res chain seq x y z
N MET A 1 5.72 -5.72 22.14
CA MET A 1 4.72 -6.81 22.08
C MET A 1 5.39 -8.09 22.58
N LYS A 2 4.82 -8.77 23.58
CA LYS A 2 5.36 -10.07 24.05
C LYS A 2 4.82 -11.17 23.12
N ASN A 3 5.66 -12.10 22.67
CA ASN A 3 5.31 -13.23 21.79
C ASN A 3 4.78 -12.83 20.39
N LEU A 4 5.36 -11.81 19.75
CA LEU A 4 5.02 -11.49 18.37
C LEU A 4 5.60 -12.55 17.42
N ASN A 5 4.74 -13.29 16.69
CA ASN A 5 5.17 -14.31 15.75
C ASN A 5 5.36 -13.79 14.32
N ALA A 6 4.54 -12.83 13.90
CA ALA A 6 4.58 -12.27 12.56
C ALA A 6 4.03 -10.84 12.57
N PHE A 7 4.68 -9.95 11.82
CA PHE A 7 4.24 -8.58 11.57
C PHE A 7 4.14 -8.36 10.07
N ILE A 8 2.91 -8.30 9.55
CA ILE A 8 2.70 -8.05 8.12
C ILE A 8 2.33 -6.59 7.92
N HIS A 9 3.23 -5.84 7.28
CA HIS A 9 2.93 -4.49 6.83
C HIS A 9 2.20 -4.53 5.50
N LEU A 10 0.95 -4.07 5.49
CA LEU A 10 0.18 -3.93 4.27
C LEU A 10 0.56 -2.62 3.58
N SER A 11 1.30 -2.71 2.48
CA SER A 11 1.67 -1.60 1.60
C SER A 11 0.80 -1.60 0.33
N THR A 12 1.36 -1.22 -0.82
CA THR A 12 0.70 -1.22 -2.12
C THR A 12 1.71 -1.40 -3.24
N ALA A 13 1.31 -2.03 -4.35
CA ALA A 13 2.15 -2.16 -5.54
C ALA A 13 2.51 -0.80 -6.19
N PHE A 14 1.86 0.29 -5.80
CA PHE A 14 2.03 1.62 -6.42
C PHE A 14 2.85 2.61 -5.59
N CYS A 15 3.56 2.17 -4.54
CA CYS A 15 4.36 3.08 -3.71
C CYS A 15 5.79 3.32 -4.24
N HIS A 16 6.27 2.55 -5.21
CA HIS A 16 7.59 2.73 -5.83
C HIS A 16 7.43 3.22 -7.26
N VAL A 17 6.93 4.45 -7.41
CA VAL A 17 6.49 5.02 -8.70
C VAL A 17 7.63 5.30 -9.70
N ASP A 18 8.86 5.29 -9.21
CA ASP A 18 10.12 5.44 -9.95
C ASP A 18 10.68 4.10 -10.44
N GLN A 19 10.05 2.97 -10.09
CA GLN A 19 10.46 1.65 -10.51
C GLN A 19 9.58 1.19 -11.68
N GLU A 20 10.20 0.91 -12.82
CA GLU A 20 9.50 0.36 -13.99
C GLU A 20 9.00 -1.06 -13.74
N GLU A 21 9.81 -1.88 -13.05
CA GLU A 21 9.46 -3.23 -12.62
C GLU A 21 9.65 -3.37 -11.10
N LEU A 22 8.55 -3.68 -10.41
CA LEU A 22 8.53 -3.88 -8.96
C LEU A 22 8.66 -5.37 -8.63
N GLY A 23 9.80 -5.76 -8.07
CA GLY A 23 10.09 -7.12 -7.64
C GLY A 23 9.88 -7.36 -6.14
N GLU A 24 9.97 -8.63 -5.73
CA GLU A 24 9.85 -9.08 -4.34
C GLU A 24 11.12 -8.82 -3.53
N ARG A 25 11.42 -7.53 -3.32
CA ARG A 25 12.54 -7.05 -2.51
C ARG A 25 12.20 -5.75 -1.79
N CYS A 26 13.04 -5.36 -0.84
CA CYS A 26 13.04 -4.01 -0.29
C CYS A 26 13.73 -3.06 -1.27
N TYR A 27 13.29 -1.80 -1.26
CA TYR A 27 13.82 -0.72 -2.08
C TYR A 27 14.12 0.46 -1.18
N ASP A 28 15.22 1.15 -1.47
CA ASP A 28 15.61 2.32 -0.71
C ASP A 28 14.63 3.48 -0.95
N SER A 29 14.37 4.22 0.12
CA SER A 29 13.66 5.50 0.05
C SER A 29 14.66 6.64 -0.01
N PRO A 30 14.41 7.68 -0.85
CA PRO A 30 15.27 8.87 -0.89
C PRO A 30 15.23 9.67 0.43
N HIS A 31 14.20 9.46 1.26
CA HIS A 31 14.02 10.15 2.53
C HIS A 31 13.97 9.15 3.68
N ASP A 32 14.69 9.47 4.76
CA ASP A 32 14.57 8.74 6.03
C ASP A 32 13.22 9.12 6.69
N PRO A 33 12.36 8.13 7.04
CA PRO A 33 11.06 8.41 7.62
C PRO A 33 11.11 9.20 8.93
N LYS A 34 12.15 9.02 9.76
CA LYS A 34 12.32 9.74 11.03
C LYS A 34 12.69 11.20 10.78
N ASP A 35 13.45 11.49 9.73
CA ASP A 35 13.71 12.88 9.31
C ASP A 35 12.43 13.57 8.85
N VAL A 36 11.60 12.89 8.05
CA VAL A 36 10.30 13.42 7.59
C VAL A 36 9.38 13.70 8.78
N MET A 37 9.30 12.79 9.76
CA MET A 37 8.52 13.00 10.98
C MET A 37 9.01 14.22 11.77
N ARG A 38 10.32 14.32 12.01
CA ARG A 38 10.92 15.49 12.70
C ARG A 38 10.63 16.81 11.99
N LEU A 39 10.70 16.80 10.66
CA LEU A 39 10.47 17.98 9.85
C LEU A 39 9.00 18.43 9.91
N VAL A 40 8.04 17.50 9.87
CA VAL A 40 6.61 17.82 10.01
C VAL A 40 6.26 18.26 11.44
N GLU A 41 6.97 17.75 12.45
CA GLU A 41 6.81 18.20 13.84
C GLU A 41 7.33 19.62 14.09
N TRP A 42 8.27 20.10 13.28
CA TRP A 42 8.96 21.39 13.50
C TRP A 42 8.39 22.54 12.66
N LEU A 43 7.86 22.24 11.47
CA LEU A 43 7.26 23.24 10.58
C LEU A 43 5.82 23.54 10.97
N ASP A 44 5.40 24.76 10.71
CA ASP A 44 3.99 25.14 10.69
C ASP A 44 3.32 24.71 9.37
N ASP A 45 1.99 24.86 9.30
CA ASP A 45 1.22 24.44 8.12
C ASP A 45 1.69 25.12 6.83
N GLU A 46 2.04 26.42 6.89
CA GLU A 46 2.58 27.16 5.74
C GLU A 46 3.93 26.59 5.28
N GLY A 47 4.82 26.25 6.21
CA GLY A 47 6.08 25.59 5.92
C GLY A 47 5.90 24.20 5.31
N ILE A 48 4.96 23.40 5.84
CA ILE A 48 4.62 22.07 5.30
C ILE A 48 4.11 22.20 3.87
N ASP A 49 3.18 23.11 3.60
CA ASP A 49 2.61 23.31 2.27
C ASP A 49 3.68 23.73 1.25
N LEU A 50 4.64 24.56 1.67
CA LEU A 50 5.73 25.02 0.81
C LEU A 50 6.66 23.87 0.36
N ILE A 51 6.97 22.92 1.25
CA ILE A 51 7.92 21.83 0.95
C ILE A 51 7.24 20.59 0.37
N THR A 52 5.94 20.41 0.61
CA THR A 52 5.19 19.20 0.24
C THR A 52 5.38 18.82 -1.23
N PRO A 53 5.31 19.74 -2.22
CA PRO A 53 5.51 19.38 -3.63
C PRO A 53 6.88 18.75 -3.92
N LYS A 54 7.93 19.21 -3.22
CA LYS A 54 9.29 18.70 -3.39
C LYS A 54 9.48 17.35 -2.71
N LEU A 55 8.88 17.17 -1.54
CA LEU A 55 8.92 15.88 -0.82
C LEU A 55 8.13 14.79 -1.54
N LEU A 56 6.98 15.15 -2.11
CA LEU A 56 6.13 14.19 -2.80
C LEU A 56 6.73 13.73 -4.11
N HIS A 57 7.39 14.59 -4.90
CA HIS A 57 7.92 14.18 -6.20
C HIS A 57 8.84 12.94 -6.07
N PRO A 58 8.62 11.85 -6.84
CA PRO A 58 7.72 11.70 -8.00
C PRO A 58 6.32 11.14 -7.71
N HIS A 59 5.95 10.97 -6.44
CA HIS A 59 4.67 10.42 -6.02
C HIS A 59 3.47 11.29 -6.43
N PRO A 60 2.39 10.68 -6.95
CA PRO A 60 1.19 11.42 -7.36
C PRO A 60 0.36 11.94 -6.18
N ASN A 61 0.60 11.44 -4.97
CA ASN A 61 -0.14 11.81 -3.77
C ASN A 61 0.62 11.43 -2.49
N THR A 62 0.16 11.95 -1.35
CA THR A 62 0.70 11.66 0.00
C THR A 62 0.52 10.20 0.43
N TYR A 63 -0.46 9.49 -0.13
CA TYR A 63 -0.71 8.07 0.18
C TYR A 63 0.44 7.19 -0.30
N THR A 64 0.82 7.28 -1.59
CA THR A 64 1.91 6.47 -2.15
C THR A 64 3.25 6.81 -1.50
N TYR A 65 3.49 8.08 -1.16
CA TYR A 65 4.69 8.53 -0.45
C TYR A 65 4.75 7.96 0.98
N SER A 66 3.67 8.07 1.75
CA SER A 66 3.64 7.54 3.12
C SER A 66 3.78 6.02 3.18
N LYS A 67 3.24 5.28 2.20
CA LYS A 67 3.49 3.83 2.05
C LYS A 67 4.96 3.51 1.83
N ARG A 68 5.65 4.24 0.95
CA ARG A 68 7.10 4.06 0.72
C ARG A 68 7.93 4.30 1.98
N LEU A 69 7.62 5.37 2.73
CA LEU A 69 8.28 5.65 4.00
C LEU A 69 8.01 4.56 5.04
N ALA A 70 6.78 4.05 5.11
CA ALA A 70 6.43 2.96 6.03
C ALA A 70 7.17 1.66 5.69
N GLU A 71 7.35 1.33 4.41
CA GLU A 71 8.19 0.19 4.01
C GLU A 71 9.62 0.31 4.51
N THR A 72 10.19 1.52 4.44
CA THR A 72 11.55 1.78 4.93
C THR A 72 11.63 1.58 6.44
N LEU A 73 10.65 2.08 7.21
CA LEU A 73 10.57 1.83 8.65
C LEU A 73 10.53 0.33 8.97
N VAL A 74 9.69 -0.43 8.26
CA VAL A 74 9.53 -1.87 8.49
C VAL A 74 10.79 -2.64 8.11
N SER A 75 11.43 -2.28 7.00
CA SER A 75 12.69 -2.88 6.57
C SER A 75 13.82 -2.62 7.55
N ASN A 76 13.88 -1.44 8.16
CA ASN A 76 14.91 -1.09 9.15
C ASN A 76 14.80 -1.89 10.46
N GLU A 77 13.62 -2.44 10.76
CA GLU A 77 13.43 -3.29 11.94
C GLU A 77 13.81 -4.76 11.70
N TYR A 78 14.07 -5.16 10.45
CA TYR A 78 14.59 -6.48 10.14
C TYR A 78 16.10 -6.57 10.47
N PRO A 79 16.62 -7.68 11.05
CA PRO A 79 15.92 -8.92 11.41
C PRO A 79 15.35 -8.95 12.84
N THR A 80 15.41 -7.83 13.58
CA THR A 80 14.99 -7.74 14.99
C THR A 80 13.50 -8.06 15.19
N LEU A 81 12.67 -7.71 14.21
CA LEU A 81 11.24 -8.05 14.18
C LEU A 81 10.94 -9.07 13.07
N PRO A 82 10.09 -10.09 13.32
CA PRO A 82 9.61 -10.99 12.27
C PRO A 82 8.62 -10.23 11.38
N CYS A 83 9.13 -9.42 10.46
CA CYS A 83 8.33 -8.56 9.60
C CYS A 83 8.36 -8.97 8.12
N CYS A 84 7.27 -8.67 7.40
CA CYS A 84 7.18 -8.80 5.96
C CYS A 84 6.29 -7.69 5.40
N ILE A 85 6.59 -7.26 4.17
CA ILE A 85 5.83 -6.22 3.45
C ILE A 85 5.00 -6.91 2.37
N ALA A 86 3.68 -6.74 2.42
CA ALA A 86 2.76 -7.22 1.40
C ALA A 86 2.27 -6.05 0.52
N ARG A 87 2.40 -6.17 -0.80
CA ARG A 87 2.08 -5.09 -1.76
C ARG A 87 0.94 -5.49 -2.70
N PRO A 88 -0.34 -5.48 -2.26
CA PRO A 88 -1.44 -5.73 -3.17
C PRO A 88 -1.56 -4.61 -4.22
N SER A 89 -2.11 -4.96 -5.39
CA SER A 89 -2.60 -4.00 -6.39
C SER A 89 -3.94 -3.40 -5.94
N ILE A 90 -4.69 -2.77 -6.85
CA ILE A 90 -5.95 -2.12 -6.51
C ILE A 90 -6.97 -3.19 -6.09
N VAL A 91 -7.35 -3.16 -4.81
CA VAL A 91 -8.31 -4.14 -4.28
C VAL A 91 -9.71 -3.86 -4.81
N ILE A 92 -10.35 -4.90 -5.36
CA ILE A 92 -11.72 -4.87 -5.88
C ILE A 92 -12.62 -5.85 -5.11
N PRO A 93 -13.96 -5.82 -5.31
CA PRO A 93 -14.87 -6.75 -4.68
C PRO A 93 -14.45 -8.21 -4.87
N SER A 94 -14.87 -9.06 -3.93
CA SER A 94 -14.47 -10.46 -3.89
C SER A 94 -14.86 -11.21 -5.16
N TYR A 95 -14.02 -12.18 -5.51
CA TYR A 95 -14.33 -13.10 -6.59
C TYR A 95 -15.27 -14.22 -6.11
N GLN A 96 -14.99 -14.80 -4.95
CA GLN A 96 -15.73 -15.95 -4.39
C GLN A 96 -16.19 -15.75 -2.95
N GLU A 97 -15.30 -15.37 -2.03
CA GLU A 97 -15.61 -15.35 -0.59
C GLU A 97 -15.70 -13.92 -0.03
N PRO A 98 -16.60 -13.63 0.93
CA PRO A 98 -17.63 -14.52 1.50
C PRO A 98 -18.82 -14.79 0.57
N MET A 99 -18.97 -13.97 -0.48
CA MET A 99 -19.85 -14.20 -1.63
C MET A 99 -19.31 -13.38 -2.81
N PRO A 100 -19.59 -13.75 -4.08
CA PRO A 100 -19.12 -12.98 -5.23
C PRO A 100 -19.62 -11.53 -5.22
N GLY A 101 -18.72 -10.58 -5.49
CA GLY A 101 -19.03 -9.14 -5.54
C GLY A 101 -19.19 -8.47 -4.17
N TRP A 102 -18.84 -9.17 -3.08
CA TRP A 102 -18.86 -8.58 -1.75
C TRP A 102 -17.79 -7.50 -1.59
N VAL A 103 -18.15 -6.42 -0.91
CA VAL A 103 -17.27 -5.32 -0.55
C VAL A 103 -17.79 -4.63 0.71
N ASP A 104 -16.88 -4.16 1.54
CA ASP A 104 -17.19 -3.50 2.81
C ASP A 104 -17.53 -2.00 2.64
N ASN A 105 -17.06 -1.38 1.55
CA ASN A 105 -17.24 0.04 1.28
C ASN A 105 -17.28 0.35 -0.23
N LEU A 106 -17.62 1.60 -0.58
CA LEU A 106 -17.67 2.08 -1.97
C LEU A 106 -16.46 2.96 -2.33
N ASN A 107 -15.33 2.81 -1.63
CA ASN A 107 -14.17 3.65 -1.87
C ASN A 107 -13.48 3.30 -3.19
N GLY A 108 -12.90 4.32 -3.83
CA GLY A 108 -12.10 4.18 -5.05
C GLY A 108 -12.83 3.46 -6.20
N PRO A 109 -12.27 2.35 -6.74
CA PRO A 109 -12.79 1.69 -7.93
C PRO A 109 -14.19 1.09 -7.71
N THR A 110 -14.52 0.68 -6.48
CA THR A 110 -15.82 0.07 -6.19
C THR A 110 -16.95 1.07 -6.40
N GLY A 111 -16.81 2.30 -5.89
CA GLY A 111 -17.80 3.36 -6.09
C GLY A 111 -17.98 3.71 -7.58
N LEU A 112 -16.88 3.73 -8.33
CA LEU A 112 -16.90 3.93 -9.78
C LEU A 112 -17.69 2.83 -10.49
N MET A 113 -17.40 1.55 -10.20
CA MET A 113 -18.09 0.41 -10.79
C MET A 113 -19.59 0.42 -10.49
N VAL A 114 -19.97 0.69 -9.23
CA VAL A 114 -21.38 0.77 -8.82
C VAL A 114 -22.08 1.96 -9.49
N GLY A 115 -21.44 3.13 -9.54
CA GLY A 115 -21.97 4.32 -10.18
C GLY A 115 -22.18 4.14 -11.69
N ALA A 116 -21.22 3.48 -12.35
CA ALA A 116 -21.31 3.14 -13.77
C ALA A 116 -22.40 2.08 -14.03
N GLY A 117 -22.42 1.01 -13.24
CA GLY A 117 -23.42 -0.06 -13.37
C GLY A 117 -24.86 0.41 -13.12
N LYS A 118 -25.05 1.44 -12.29
CA LYS A 118 -26.35 2.12 -12.08
C LYS A 118 -26.68 3.19 -13.12
N GLY A 119 -25.76 3.50 -14.03
CA GLY A 119 -25.93 4.55 -15.04
C GLY A 119 -25.81 5.99 -14.52
N VAL A 120 -25.37 6.18 -13.26
CA VAL A 120 -25.13 7.51 -12.67
C VAL A 120 -23.86 8.12 -13.26
N ILE A 121 -22.78 7.32 -13.32
CA ILE A 121 -21.53 7.70 -13.97
C ILE A 121 -21.60 7.23 -15.41
N ARG A 122 -21.56 8.18 -16.34
CA ARG A 122 -21.67 7.91 -17.80
C ARG A 122 -20.36 8.11 -18.56
N SER A 123 -19.36 8.72 -17.92
CA SER A 123 -18.05 8.98 -18.50
C SER A 123 -17.01 9.06 -17.40
N MET A 124 -15.78 8.64 -17.69
CA MET A 124 -14.62 8.78 -16.81
C MET A 124 -13.49 9.44 -17.59
N HIS A 125 -12.77 10.36 -16.95
CA HIS A 125 -11.55 10.92 -17.51
C HIS A 125 -10.38 9.99 -17.18
N CYS A 126 -9.94 9.20 -18.15
CA CYS A 126 -8.81 8.29 -18.02
C CYS A 126 -8.10 8.12 -19.38
N ASN A 127 -6.87 7.62 -19.35
CA ASN A 127 -6.26 7.05 -20.54
C ASN A 127 -6.76 5.61 -20.71
N GLY A 128 -7.43 5.32 -21.83
CA GLY A 128 -7.97 4.00 -22.14
C GLY A 128 -6.92 2.95 -22.51
N ASP A 129 -5.68 3.38 -22.77
CA ASP A 129 -4.57 2.49 -23.12
C ASP A 129 -3.88 1.89 -21.89
N TYR A 130 -4.26 2.32 -20.67
CA TYR A 130 -3.68 1.81 -19.44
C TYR A 130 -4.34 0.52 -18.97
N HIS A 131 -3.51 -0.42 -18.49
CA HIS A 131 -3.96 -1.64 -17.85
C HIS A 131 -4.24 -1.39 -16.37
N ALA A 132 -5.44 -1.77 -15.91
CA ALA A 132 -5.81 -1.67 -14.51
C ALA A 132 -5.35 -2.93 -13.76
N GLU A 133 -4.30 -2.77 -12.96
CA GLU A 133 -3.80 -3.82 -12.06
C GLU A 133 -4.70 -3.92 -10.83
N VAL A 134 -5.55 -4.95 -10.81
CA VAL A 134 -6.56 -5.17 -9.76
C VAL A 134 -6.42 -6.55 -9.14
N ILE A 135 -6.81 -6.68 -7.87
CA ILE A 135 -6.83 -7.95 -7.14
C ILE A 135 -8.14 -8.09 -6.35
N PRO A 136 -8.87 -9.20 -6.47
CA PRO A 136 -10.02 -9.47 -5.60
C PRO A 136 -9.64 -9.48 -4.11
N VAL A 137 -10.48 -8.90 -3.26
CA VAL A 137 -10.21 -8.79 -1.82
C VAL A 137 -9.96 -10.14 -1.15
N ASP A 138 -10.68 -11.18 -1.55
CA ASP A 138 -10.50 -12.54 -1.04
C ASP A 138 -9.12 -13.10 -1.37
N PHE A 139 -8.60 -12.84 -2.58
CA PHE A 139 -7.26 -13.28 -2.96
C PHE A 139 -6.18 -12.51 -2.19
N ALA A 140 -6.34 -11.19 -2.06
CA ALA A 140 -5.41 -10.36 -1.29
C ALA A 140 -5.37 -10.81 0.19
N THR A 141 -6.54 -11.00 0.81
CA THR A 141 -6.65 -11.43 2.21
C THR A 141 -6.08 -12.84 2.43
N ASN A 142 -6.42 -13.81 1.58
CA ASN A 142 -5.91 -15.18 1.70
C ASN A 142 -4.38 -15.23 1.53
N THR A 143 -3.83 -14.40 0.64
CA THR A 143 -2.38 -14.26 0.47
C THR A 143 -1.72 -13.68 1.73
N ILE A 144 -2.28 -12.62 2.31
CA ILE A 144 -1.77 -12.00 3.55
C ILE A 144 -1.76 -13.00 4.71
N ILE A 145 -2.84 -13.79 4.86
CA ILE A 145 -2.92 -14.85 5.89
C ILE A 145 -1.83 -15.91 5.66
N THR A 146 -1.60 -16.30 4.40
CA THR A 146 -0.56 -17.28 4.04
C THR A 146 0.84 -16.74 4.33
N ILE A 147 1.11 -15.47 4.02
CA ILE A 147 2.38 -14.80 4.36
C ILE A 147 2.59 -14.80 5.88
N ALA A 148 1.56 -14.43 6.65
CA ALA A 148 1.63 -14.40 8.12
C ALA A 148 1.92 -15.79 8.71
N TYR A 149 1.25 -16.82 8.20
CA TYR A 149 1.50 -18.21 8.60
C TYR A 149 2.94 -18.61 8.32
N LYS A 150 3.40 -18.42 7.07
CA LYS A 150 4.75 -18.76 6.64
C LYS A 150 5.81 -18.07 7.51
N LEU A 151 5.69 -16.76 7.69
CA LEU A 151 6.60 -15.97 8.52
C LEU A 151 6.59 -16.47 9.97
N GLY A 152 5.42 -16.70 10.55
CA GLY A 152 5.28 -17.16 11.94
C GLY A 152 5.79 -18.57 12.21
N THR A 153 5.84 -19.45 11.20
CA THR A 153 6.33 -20.83 11.34
C THR A 153 7.78 -21.02 10.92
N GLU A 154 8.28 -20.23 9.96
CA GLU A 154 9.62 -20.37 9.41
C GLU A 154 10.64 -19.40 10.03
N TRP A 155 10.19 -18.36 10.74
CA TRP A 155 11.11 -17.43 11.40
C TRP A 155 11.85 -18.13 12.55
N GLN A 156 13.09 -18.52 12.27
CA GLN A 156 14.03 -19.00 13.26
C GLN A 156 14.98 -17.85 13.57
N ASN A 157 15.01 -17.40 14.83
CA ASN A 157 16.01 -16.45 15.34
C ASN A 157 17.39 -16.92 14.85
N THR A 158 17.97 -16.22 13.88
CA THR A 158 19.34 -16.47 13.43
C THR A 158 20.31 -15.79 14.39
#